data_AF-A0A0W0FLC3-F1
#
_entry.id   AF-A0A0W0FLC3-F1
#
_cell.length_a   1.000
_cell.length_b   1.000
_cell.length_c   1.000
_cell.angle_alpha   90.00
_cell.angle_beta   90.00
_cell.angle_gamma   90.00
#
_symmetry.space_group_name_H-M   'P 1'
#
loop_
_entity.id
_entity.type
_entity.pdbx_description
1 polymer ?
#
loop_
_entity_poly.entity_id
_entity_poly.type
_entity_poly.pdbx_seq_one_letter_code
_entity_poly.pdbx_strand_id
1 'polypeptide(L)'
;MDTIDISNLNRQFLFRPKDVGKPKATVAAEFIMKRVPGVKVTPYFGKIQDKDDDYYLQFNLVICGLDSVEARRWINATLVNLVDPENPESLKPLIDGGTEGFKGQARPTAFPICTIANTPRLPEHCIEWASVLEWPRVFGGKRHLCFRRMLLNSLNVDKKMDTDDPEHISWLYNTAAARAKEFNIEGVTWSLTQGVVKNIIPAIASTNAIIAASCCNEAFKIATSSAAYLNNYFMLIGTEGVYSYTFEHEKRDDCPVCGGEALDMSVPPETTVEQLIEMLTENQGIQIKKPSLSTPTVQLYLQAPPQLEQATRPNLEKQLSEFVSDGGEVTVTASTLPLSLSLRIKYA
;
A
#
# COMPACT_ATOMS: atom_id res chain seq x y z
N MET A 1 9.03 -9.29 -6.58
CA MET A 1 8.94 -10.21 -5.42
C MET A 1 7.99 -11.38 -5.67
N ASP A 2 7.01 -11.24 -6.56
CA ASP A 2 5.95 -12.24 -6.75
C ASP A 2 6.32 -13.43 -7.63
N THR A 3 5.80 -14.60 -7.22
CA THR A 3 5.74 -15.82 -8.01
C THR A 3 4.37 -16.00 -8.65
N ILE A 4 4.31 -16.78 -9.73
CA ILE A 4 3.06 -17.07 -10.46
C ILE A 4 2.17 -17.99 -9.62
N ASP A 5 0.92 -17.57 -9.41
CA ASP A 5 -0.11 -18.37 -8.76
C ASP A 5 -1.20 -18.82 -9.75
N ILE A 6 -1.93 -19.89 -9.43
CA ILE A 6 -3.02 -20.42 -10.26
C ILE A 6 -4.10 -19.35 -10.49
N SER A 7 -4.41 -18.56 -9.46
CA SER A 7 -5.38 -17.47 -9.53
C SER A 7 -5.01 -16.35 -10.52
N ASN A 8 -3.76 -16.30 -10.99
CA ASN A 8 -3.30 -15.31 -11.94
C ASN A 8 -3.65 -15.66 -13.39
N LEU A 9 -3.81 -16.95 -13.69
CA LEU A 9 -3.92 -17.47 -15.06
C LEU A 9 -5.20 -17.02 -15.78
N ASN A 10 -6.23 -16.57 -15.05
CA ASN A 10 -7.48 -16.08 -15.64
C ASN A 10 -7.32 -14.75 -16.39
N ARG A 11 -6.29 -13.96 -16.08
CA ARG A 11 -6.09 -12.60 -16.62
C ARG A 11 -4.67 -12.29 -17.06
N GLN A 12 -3.67 -12.99 -16.53
CA GLN A 12 -2.26 -12.79 -16.87
C GLN A 12 -1.83 -13.78 -17.96
N PHE A 13 -2.19 -13.45 -19.21
CA PHE A 13 -2.06 -14.35 -20.37
C PHE A 13 -0.61 -14.72 -20.76
N LEU A 14 0.40 -14.09 -20.14
CA LEU A 14 1.81 -14.45 -20.35
C LEU A 14 2.19 -15.76 -19.65
N PHE A 15 1.40 -16.19 -18.66
CA PHE A 15 1.72 -17.35 -17.82
C PHE A 15 0.91 -18.59 -18.21
N ARG A 16 1.45 -19.78 -17.92
CA ARG A 16 0.78 -21.07 -18.15
C ARG A 16 0.76 -21.89 -16.85
N PRO A 17 -0.08 -22.94 -16.74
CA PRO A 17 -0.09 -23.82 -15.58
C PRO A 17 1.28 -24.41 -15.21
N LYS A 18 2.15 -24.66 -16.20
CA LYS A 18 3.52 -25.15 -16.00
C LYS A 18 4.48 -24.12 -15.37
N ASP A 19 4.08 -22.85 -15.30
CA ASP A 19 4.91 -21.75 -14.82
C ASP A 19 4.56 -21.36 -13.38
N VAL A 20 3.55 -21.98 -12.77
CA VAL A 20 3.17 -21.79 -11.37
C VAL A 20 4.37 -22.04 -10.45
N GLY A 21 4.58 -21.11 -9.50
CA GLY A 21 5.72 -21.09 -8.59
C GLY A 21 6.97 -20.39 -9.11
N LYS A 22 7.06 -20.08 -10.41
CA LYS A 22 8.22 -19.34 -10.97
C LYS A 22 8.08 -17.82 -10.77
N PRO A 23 9.18 -17.06 -10.79
CA PRO A 23 9.15 -15.60 -10.78
C PRO A 23 8.37 -15.00 -11.96
N LYS A 24 7.39 -14.13 -11.68
CA LYS A 24 6.56 -13.48 -12.71
C LYS A 24 7.41 -12.70 -13.73
N ALA A 25 8.36 -11.91 -13.26
CA ALA A 25 9.19 -11.04 -14.09
C ALA A 25 10.00 -11.84 -15.13
N THR A 26 10.64 -12.91 -14.69
CA THR A 26 11.48 -13.76 -15.55
C THR A 26 10.65 -14.44 -16.64
N VAL A 27 9.54 -15.09 -16.26
CA VAL A 27 8.67 -15.79 -17.23
C VAL A 27 8.01 -14.81 -18.20
N ALA A 28 7.62 -13.62 -17.74
CA ALA A 28 7.06 -12.59 -18.61
C ALA A 28 8.07 -12.13 -19.66
N ALA A 29 9.32 -11.85 -19.25
CA ALA A 29 10.38 -11.43 -20.17
C ALA A 29 10.68 -12.52 -21.20
N GLU A 30 10.83 -13.77 -20.78
CA GLU A 30 11.04 -14.93 -21.67
C GLU A 30 9.90 -15.08 -22.69
N PHE A 31 8.65 -14.97 -22.25
CA PHE A 31 7.49 -15.08 -23.13
C PHE A 31 7.47 -13.96 -24.18
N ILE A 32 7.69 -12.71 -23.76
CA ILE A 32 7.66 -11.54 -24.65
C ILE A 32 8.78 -11.63 -25.69
N MET A 33 10.02 -11.89 -25.27
CA MET A 33 11.17 -11.99 -26.18
C MET A 33 11.02 -13.16 -27.16
N LYS A 34 10.36 -14.25 -26.76
CA LYS A 34 10.02 -15.36 -27.66
C LYS A 34 8.93 -14.99 -28.67
N ARG A 35 7.94 -14.19 -28.26
CA ARG A 35 6.76 -13.86 -29.07
C ARG A 35 7.02 -12.70 -30.04
N VAL A 36 7.81 -11.71 -29.65
CA VAL A 36 8.06 -10.49 -30.41
C VAL A 36 9.55 -10.40 -30.77
N PRO A 37 9.94 -10.73 -32.01
CA PRO A 37 11.33 -10.64 -32.44
C PRO A 37 11.89 -9.23 -32.34
N GLY A 38 13.14 -9.10 -31.91
CA GLY A 38 13.86 -7.81 -31.81
C GLY A 38 13.62 -7.04 -30.51
N VAL A 39 12.69 -7.48 -29.65
CA VAL A 39 12.47 -6.87 -28.33
C VAL A 39 13.45 -7.45 -27.31
N LYS A 40 14.05 -6.58 -26.50
CA LYS A 40 14.87 -6.96 -25.34
C LYS A 40 14.15 -6.56 -24.07
N VAL A 41 13.90 -7.52 -23.18
CA VAL A 41 13.31 -7.28 -21.85
C VAL A 41 14.29 -7.76 -20.80
N THR A 42 14.68 -6.86 -19.88
CA THR A 42 15.53 -7.20 -18.73
C THR A 42 14.64 -7.43 -17.52
N PRO A 43 14.41 -8.68 -17.08
CA PRO A 43 13.58 -8.95 -15.91
C PRO A 43 14.30 -8.59 -14.62
N TYR A 44 13.56 -8.08 -13.64
CA TYR A 44 14.04 -7.90 -12.28
C TYR A 44 13.10 -8.59 -11.30
N PHE A 45 13.63 -9.56 -10.54
CA PHE A 45 12.89 -10.25 -9.49
C PHE A 45 13.29 -9.69 -8.11
N GLY A 46 12.65 -8.59 -7.73
CA GLY A 46 12.85 -7.93 -6.44
C GLY A 46 11.69 -7.00 -6.13
N LYS A 47 11.81 -6.21 -5.07
CA LYS A 47 10.91 -5.10 -4.77
C LYS A 47 11.44 -3.83 -5.43
N ILE A 48 10.57 -2.87 -5.70
CA ILE A 48 11.00 -1.57 -6.26
C ILE A 48 11.94 -0.83 -5.29
N GLN A 49 11.73 -1.00 -3.98
CA GLN A 49 12.54 -0.42 -2.92
C GLN A 49 13.98 -0.97 -2.85
N ASP A 50 14.28 -2.06 -3.56
CA ASP A 50 15.60 -2.67 -3.57
C ASP A 50 16.55 -1.98 -4.57
N LYS A 51 16.07 -0.98 -5.31
CA LYS A 51 16.81 -0.21 -6.32
C LYS A 51 17.09 1.19 -5.83
N ASP A 52 18.26 1.69 -6.21
CA ASP A 52 18.74 3.04 -5.92
C ASP A 52 18.28 4.04 -7.00
N ASP A 53 18.56 5.30 -6.71
CA ASP A 53 18.23 6.44 -7.55
C ASP A 53 18.89 6.34 -8.94
N ASP A 54 20.15 5.90 -8.99
CA ASP A 54 20.90 5.66 -10.24
C ASP A 54 20.19 4.67 -11.17
N TYR A 55 19.60 3.61 -10.59
CA TYR A 55 18.81 2.67 -11.37
C TYR A 55 17.59 3.34 -12.01
N TYR A 56 16.90 4.25 -11.33
CA TYR A 56 15.73 4.92 -11.89
C TYR A 56 16.09 6.01 -12.91
N LEU A 57 17.23 6.67 -12.73
CA LEU A 57 17.74 7.70 -13.64
C LEU A 57 18.08 7.17 -15.04
N GLN A 58 18.36 5.86 -15.18
CA GLN A 58 18.69 5.24 -16.47
C GLN A 58 17.51 5.21 -17.45
N PHE A 59 16.27 5.33 -16.98
CA PHE A 59 15.07 5.21 -17.82
C PHE A 59 14.65 6.56 -18.40
N ASN A 60 14.00 6.53 -19.57
CA ASN A 60 13.41 7.73 -20.17
C ASN A 60 11.97 7.97 -19.68
N LEU A 61 11.23 6.91 -19.34
CA LEU A 61 9.87 6.95 -18.83
C LEU A 61 9.61 5.73 -17.93
N VAL A 62 8.64 5.85 -17.03
CA VAL A 62 8.25 4.77 -16.11
C VAL A 62 6.75 4.50 -16.27
N ILE A 63 6.38 3.23 -16.44
CA ILE A 63 4.98 2.79 -16.48
C ILE A 63 4.72 1.88 -15.27
N CYS A 64 3.70 2.20 -14.49
CA CYS A 64 3.30 1.45 -13.30
C CYS A 64 1.99 0.69 -13.54
N GLY A 65 2.02 -0.61 -13.19
CA GLY A 65 0.84 -1.47 -13.07
C GLY A 65 0.81 -2.12 -11.68
N LEU A 66 0.97 -1.29 -10.66
CA LEU A 66 1.09 -1.71 -9.27
C LEU A 66 -0.29 -2.08 -8.68
N ASP A 67 -0.31 -2.85 -7.61
CA ASP A 67 -1.55 -3.27 -6.93
C ASP A 67 -1.73 -2.61 -5.56
N SER A 68 -0.69 -1.96 -5.03
CA SER A 68 -0.72 -1.30 -3.73
C SER A 68 -0.53 0.22 -3.83
N VAL A 69 -1.24 0.95 -2.96
CA VAL A 69 -1.10 2.42 -2.82
C VAL A 69 0.28 2.77 -2.27
N GLU A 70 0.82 1.96 -1.36
CA GLU A 70 2.14 2.18 -0.75
C GLU A 70 3.26 2.16 -1.80
N ALA A 71 3.27 1.16 -2.69
CA ALA A 71 4.26 1.09 -3.76
C ALA A 71 4.13 2.27 -4.75
N ARG A 72 2.90 2.69 -5.06
CA ARG A 72 2.64 3.88 -5.90
C ARG A 72 3.16 5.16 -5.24
N ARG A 73 2.88 5.37 -3.95
CA ARG A 73 3.38 6.52 -3.19
C ARG A 73 4.91 6.54 -3.18
N TRP A 74 5.53 5.38 -2.97
CA TRP A 74 6.98 5.27 -2.96
C TRP A 74 7.59 5.65 -4.31
N ILE A 75 7.16 5.02 -5.42
CA ILE A 75 7.75 5.34 -6.74
C ILE A 75 7.48 6.78 -7.16
N ASN A 76 6.31 7.33 -6.84
CA ASN A 76 5.99 8.72 -7.09
C ASN A 76 6.95 9.66 -6.35
N ALA A 77 7.17 9.42 -5.05
CA ALA A 77 8.08 10.20 -4.23
C ALA A 77 9.53 10.07 -4.70
N THR A 78 9.99 8.88 -5.08
CA THR A 78 11.32 8.67 -5.66
C THR A 78 11.50 9.49 -6.93
N LEU A 79 10.59 9.39 -7.90
CA LEU A 79 10.73 10.11 -9.17
C LEU A 79 10.68 11.63 -9.00
N VAL A 80 9.89 12.15 -8.05
CA VAL A 80 9.88 13.59 -7.73
C VAL A 80 11.21 14.03 -7.12
N ASN A 81 11.82 13.22 -6.25
CA ASN A 81 13.10 13.52 -5.63
C ASN A 81 14.28 13.51 -6.63
N LEU A 82 14.15 12.77 -7.73
CA LEU A 82 15.16 12.74 -8.80
C LEU A 82 15.13 14.00 -9.68
N VAL A 83 14.08 14.82 -9.59
CA VAL A 83 13.95 16.02 -10.41
C VAL A 83 14.95 17.07 -9.93
N ASP A 84 15.87 17.42 -10.82
CA ASP A 84 16.85 18.47 -10.65
C ASP A 84 16.45 19.63 -11.56
N PRO A 85 16.18 20.82 -11.01
CA PRO A 85 15.83 22.01 -11.81
C PRO A 85 16.89 22.38 -12.85
N GLU A 86 18.16 22.00 -12.65
CA GLU A 86 19.25 22.29 -13.58
C GLU A 86 19.39 21.24 -14.69
N ASN A 87 18.80 20.05 -14.51
CA ASN A 87 18.89 18.95 -15.47
C ASN A 87 17.50 18.45 -15.92
N PRO A 88 17.00 18.92 -17.09
CA PRO A 88 15.71 18.47 -17.64
C PRO A 88 15.61 16.96 -17.88
N GLU A 89 16.74 16.26 -18.12
CA GLU A 89 16.72 14.80 -18.34
C GLU A 89 16.46 14.00 -17.07
N SER A 90 16.58 14.62 -15.90
CA SER A 90 16.33 13.95 -14.63
C SER A 90 14.82 13.77 -14.37
N LEU A 91 13.97 14.57 -15.04
CA LEU A 91 12.52 14.38 -15.05
C LEU A 91 12.16 13.11 -15.82
N LYS A 92 11.62 12.12 -15.11
CA LYS A 92 11.13 10.87 -15.69
C LYS A 92 9.61 10.85 -15.69
N PRO A 93 8.96 10.95 -16.87
CA PRO A 93 7.50 10.87 -16.94
C PRO A 93 6.99 9.55 -16.36
N LEU A 94 6.05 9.64 -15.43
CA LEU A 94 5.39 8.52 -14.80
C LEU A 94 3.98 8.34 -15.39
N ILE A 95 3.69 7.14 -15.86
CA ILE A 95 2.35 6.73 -16.29
C ILE A 95 1.87 5.64 -15.33
N ASP A 96 0.85 5.93 -14.52
CA ASP A 96 0.26 4.96 -13.60
C ASP A 96 -1.08 4.42 -14.10
N GLY A 97 -1.25 3.11 -14.03
CA GLY A 97 -2.51 2.41 -14.32
C GLY A 97 -3.05 1.72 -13.06
N GLY A 98 -4.37 1.82 -12.87
CA GLY A 98 -5.10 1.13 -11.79
C GLY A 98 -6.38 0.47 -12.29
N THR A 99 -6.72 -0.68 -11.71
CA THR A 99 -7.91 -1.47 -12.11
C THR A 99 -8.55 -2.16 -10.90
N GLU A 100 -9.88 -2.10 -10.81
CA GLU A 100 -10.70 -2.87 -9.88
C GLU A 100 -12.03 -3.26 -10.54
N GLY A 101 -12.24 -4.55 -10.74
CA GLY A 101 -13.44 -5.09 -11.37
C GLY A 101 -13.70 -4.46 -12.73
N PHE A 102 -14.83 -3.75 -12.84
CA PHE A 102 -15.23 -2.99 -14.02
C PHE A 102 -14.91 -1.48 -13.91
N LYS A 103 -14.19 -1.05 -12.88
CA LYS A 103 -13.80 0.34 -12.66
C LYS A 103 -12.28 0.48 -12.65
N GLY A 104 -11.79 1.68 -12.95
CA GLY A 104 -10.36 2.01 -12.87
C GLY A 104 -9.87 2.49 -11.49
N GLN A 105 -10.70 2.48 -10.43
CA GLN A 105 -10.37 3.10 -9.13
C GLN A 105 -11.06 2.38 -7.96
N ALA A 106 -10.29 2.13 -6.88
CA ALA A 106 -10.68 1.37 -5.69
C ALA A 106 -10.34 2.08 -4.38
N ARG A 107 -11.24 2.02 -3.40
CA ARG A 107 -10.96 2.38 -1.99
C ARG A 107 -11.09 1.13 -1.11
N PRO A 108 -10.15 0.85 -0.19
CA PRO A 108 -10.27 -0.28 0.73
C PRO A 108 -11.42 -0.09 1.73
N THR A 109 -12.21 -1.15 1.96
CA THR A 109 -13.28 -1.19 2.97
C THR A 109 -12.73 -1.63 4.31
N ALA A 110 -12.61 -0.71 5.28
CA ALA A 110 -12.26 -1.04 6.66
C ALA A 110 -13.55 -1.15 7.51
N PHE A 111 -13.72 -2.26 8.24
CA PHE A 111 -14.85 -2.45 9.14
C PHE A 111 -14.51 -2.01 10.58
N PRO A 112 -15.42 -1.34 11.31
CA PRO A 112 -15.17 -0.96 12.70
C PRO A 112 -15.02 -2.18 13.64
N ILE A 113 -14.03 -2.12 14.55
CA ILE A 113 -13.73 -3.21 15.50
C ILE A 113 -14.94 -3.54 16.39
N CYS A 114 -15.71 -2.54 16.83
CA CYS A 114 -16.90 -2.75 17.68
C CYS A 114 -17.99 -3.57 16.97
N THR A 115 -18.14 -3.39 15.66
CA THR A 115 -19.07 -4.16 14.81
C THR A 115 -18.60 -5.59 14.66
N ILE A 116 -17.30 -5.78 14.39
CA ILE A 116 -16.70 -7.11 14.24
C ILE A 116 -16.76 -7.89 15.57
N ALA A 117 -16.50 -7.23 16.70
CA ALA A 117 -16.40 -7.88 18.01
C ALA A 117 -17.77 -8.19 18.66
N ASN A 118 -18.70 -7.24 18.66
CA ASN A 118 -19.91 -7.31 19.50
C ASN A 118 -21.21 -7.47 18.70
N THR A 119 -21.31 -6.87 17.52
CA THR A 119 -22.58 -6.80 16.77
C THR A 119 -22.37 -7.09 15.27
N PRO A 120 -21.93 -8.31 14.91
CA PRO A 120 -21.80 -8.67 13.50
C PRO A 120 -23.18 -8.67 12.84
N ARG A 121 -23.26 -8.08 11.63
CA ARG A 121 -24.51 -7.99 10.84
C ARG A 121 -24.43 -8.66 9.47
N LEU A 122 -23.22 -8.96 9.02
CA LEU A 122 -22.92 -9.43 7.67
C LEU A 122 -21.94 -10.60 7.80
N PRO A 123 -21.96 -11.57 6.87
CA PRO A 123 -21.05 -12.71 6.92
C PRO A 123 -19.57 -12.29 6.87
N GLU A 124 -19.25 -11.18 6.22
CA GLU A 124 -17.91 -10.57 6.18
C GLU A 124 -17.41 -10.20 7.58
N HIS A 125 -18.29 -9.68 8.46
CA HIS A 125 -17.92 -9.35 9.84
C HIS A 125 -17.52 -10.59 10.65
N CYS A 126 -18.16 -11.74 10.40
CA CYS A 126 -17.82 -12.99 11.08
C CYS A 126 -16.46 -13.53 10.62
N ILE A 127 -16.14 -13.36 9.34
CA ILE A 127 -14.85 -13.76 8.76
C ILE A 127 -13.72 -12.85 9.25
N GLU A 128 -13.92 -11.53 9.24
CA GLU A 128 -12.97 -10.56 9.78
C GLU A 128 -12.71 -10.79 11.27
N TRP A 129 -13.75 -11.14 12.04
CA TRP A 129 -13.57 -11.50 13.44
C TRP A 129 -12.65 -12.73 13.60
N ALA A 130 -12.88 -13.77 12.79
CA ALA A 130 -12.10 -14.99 12.84
C ALA A 130 -10.61 -14.72 12.51
N SER A 131 -10.37 -13.85 11.53
CA SER A 131 -9.04 -13.45 11.06
C SER A 131 -8.30 -12.54 12.05
N VAL A 132 -8.94 -11.46 12.51
CA VAL A 132 -8.27 -10.38 13.24
C VAL A 132 -8.26 -10.61 14.76
N LEU A 133 -9.29 -11.26 15.31
CA LEU A 133 -9.45 -11.42 16.76
C LEU A 133 -9.24 -12.86 17.22
N GLU A 134 -9.87 -13.82 16.55
CA GLU A 134 -9.86 -15.22 17.01
C GLU A 134 -8.55 -15.94 16.65
N TRP A 135 -8.00 -15.72 15.45
CA TRP A 135 -6.73 -16.33 15.03
C TRP A 135 -5.57 -15.97 15.97
N PRO A 136 -5.32 -14.68 16.31
CA PRO A 136 -4.28 -14.35 17.28
C PRO A 136 -4.60 -14.84 18.70
N ARG A 137 -5.88 -15.04 19.06
CA ARG A 137 -6.27 -15.58 20.36
C ARG A 137 -5.91 -17.07 20.51
N VAL A 138 -6.08 -17.85 19.43
CA VAL A 138 -5.87 -19.30 19.44
C VAL A 138 -4.43 -19.68 19.08
N PHE A 139 -3.83 -19.01 18.11
CA PHE A 139 -2.51 -19.33 17.56
C PHE A 139 -1.43 -18.27 17.85
N GLY A 140 -1.81 -17.09 18.37
CA GLY A 140 -0.85 -16.06 18.76
C GLY A 140 -0.19 -16.40 20.09
N GLY A 141 1.14 -16.50 20.09
CA GLY A 141 1.92 -16.58 21.30
C GLY A 141 1.72 -15.34 22.16
N LYS A 142 1.11 -15.54 23.33
CA LYS A 142 1.14 -14.71 24.53
C LYS A 142 1.27 -13.19 24.31
N ARG A 143 0.16 -12.46 24.48
CA ARG A 143 0.21 -11.15 25.17
C ARG A 143 -0.74 -10.95 26.34
N HIS A 144 -1.74 -11.79 26.58
CA HIS A 144 -2.48 -11.74 27.84
C HIS A 144 -2.77 -13.15 28.37
N LEU A 145 -2.18 -13.47 29.52
CA LEU A 145 -2.61 -14.60 30.34
C LEU A 145 -4.10 -14.45 30.65
N CYS A 146 -4.91 -15.44 30.28
CA CYS A 146 -6.06 -15.82 31.09
C CYS A 146 -6.02 -17.34 31.33
N PHE A 147 -6.04 -17.68 32.61
CA PHE A 147 -5.77 -18.98 33.20
C PHE A 147 -6.90 -19.98 32.88
N ARG A 148 -6.83 -20.73 31.76
CA ARG A 148 -7.39 -22.10 31.60
C ARG A 148 -7.36 -22.57 30.14
N ARG A 149 -6.25 -23.16 29.70
CA ARG A 149 -6.24 -24.40 28.89
C ARG A 149 -4.81 -24.92 28.77
N MET A 150 -4.29 -25.41 29.88
CA MET A 150 -3.13 -26.31 29.87
C MET A 150 -3.67 -27.69 29.51
N LEU A 151 -3.57 -28.09 28.23
CA LEU A 151 -3.55 -29.48 27.72
C LEU A 151 -3.76 -29.43 26.19
N LEU A 152 -2.68 -29.14 25.47
CA LEU A 152 -2.32 -29.57 24.10
C LEU A 152 -1.12 -28.71 23.64
N ASN A 153 0.00 -28.83 24.37
CA ASN A 153 1.27 -28.23 23.97
C ASN A 153 2.08 -29.27 23.21
N SER A 154 2.38 -28.99 21.93
CA SER A 154 3.66 -29.38 21.31
C SER A 154 4.03 -28.64 20.01
N LEU A 155 3.37 -27.55 19.62
CA LEU A 155 3.80 -26.73 18.46
C LEU A 155 3.34 -25.26 18.60
N ASN A 156 3.89 -24.51 19.56
CA ASN A 156 3.70 -23.05 19.61
C ASN A 156 4.91 -22.36 18.97
N VAL A 157 4.92 -22.35 17.64
CA VAL A 157 5.56 -21.30 16.85
C VAL A 157 4.47 -20.26 16.62
N ASP A 158 4.78 -18.96 16.75
CA ASP A 158 3.87 -17.88 16.35
C ASP A 158 3.48 -18.07 14.87
N LYS A 159 2.39 -18.80 14.62
CA LYS A 159 1.95 -19.15 13.26
C LYS A 159 1.21 -17.94 12.72
N LYS A 160 1.97 -17.07 12.05
CA LYS A 160 1.38 -15.99 11.25
C LYS A 160 0.39 -16.61 10.27
N MET A 161 -0.81 -16.05 10.22
CA MET A 161 -1.86 -16.52 9.31
C MET A 161 -1.36 -16.42 7.87
N ASP A 162 -1.19 -17.57 7.24
CA ASP A 162 -0.93 -17.68 5.81
C ASP A 162 -2.28 -17.75 5.08
N THR A 163 -2.53 -16.78 4.21
CA THR A 163 -3.78 -16.68 3.45
C THR A 163 -3.83 -17.64 2.26
N ASP A 164 -2.71 -18.24 1.88
CA ASP A 164 -2.61 -19.19 0.76
C ASP A 164 -2.67 -20.65 1.21
N ASP A 165 -2.49 -20.93 2.50
CA ASP A 165 -2.60 -22.27 3.09
C ASP A 165 -4.08 -22.72 3.18
N PRO A 166 -4.48 -23.81 2.48
CA PRO A 166 -5.83 -24.36 2.57
C PRO A 166 -6.27 -24.73 3.99
N GLU A 167 -5.36 -25.16 4.86
CA GLU A 167 -5.69 -25.53 6.24
C GLU A 167 -6.11 -24.31 7.05
N HIS A 168 -5.41 -23.18 6.87
CA HIS A 168 -5.73 -21.92 7.55
C HIS A 168 -7.09 -21.38 7.10
N ILE A 169 -7.36 -21.38 5.80
CA ILE A 169 -8.64 -20.95 5.25
C ILE A 169 -9.76 -21.86 5.74
N SER A 170 -9.52 -23.17 5.86
CA SER A 170 -10.52 -24.10 6.42
C SER A 170 -10.83 -23.82 7.87
N TRP A 171 -9.81 -23.54 8.68
CA TRP A 171 -10.02 -23.13 10.05
C TRP A 171 -10.84 -21.83 10.14
N LEU A 172 -10.50 -20.81 9.33
CA LEU A 172 -11.23 -19.54 9.29
C LEU A 172 -12.68 -19.72 8.88
N TYR A 173 -12.93 -20.52 7.84
CA TYR A 173 -14.28 -20.81 7.35
C TYR A 173 -15.13 -21.47 8.45
N ASN A 174 -14.60 -22.51 9.11
CA ASN A 174 -15.33 -23.23 10.15
C ASN A 174 -15.62 -22.33 11.36
N THR A 175 -14.65 -21.53 11.78
CA THR A 175 -14.77 -20.59 12.91
C THR A 175 -15.77 -19.46 12.59
N ALA A 176 -15.70 -18.88 11.39
CA ALA A 176 -16.63 -17.86 10.93
C ALA A 176 -18.05 -18.41 10.80
N ALA A 177 -18.22 -19.65 10.29
CA ALA A 177 -19.51 -20.30 10.17
C ALA A 177 -20.15 -20.62 11.53
N ALA A 178 -19.35 -20.98 12.54
CA ALA A 178 -19.84 -21.18 13.91
C ALA A 178 -20.38 -19.87 14.50
N ARG A 179 -19.61 -18.77 14.38
CA ARG A 179 -20.04 -17.44 14.82
C ARG A 179 -21.26 -16.93 14.06
N ALA A 180 -21.31 -17.14 12.75
CA ALA A 180 -22.46 -16.72 11.95
C ALA A 180 -23.76 -17.41 12.41
N LYS A 181 -23.69 -18.69 12.81
CA LYS A 181 -24.83 -19.40 13.41
C LYS A 181 -25.27 -18.81 14.76
N GLU A 182 -24.34 -18.37 15.60
CA GLU A 182 -24.67 -17.73 16.89
C GLU A 182 -25.49 -16.44 16.71
N PHE A 183 -25.21 -15.68 15.65
CA PHE A 183 -25.88 -14.42 15.33
C PHE A 183 -27.00 -14.55 14.28
N ASN A 184 -27.37 -15.76 13.87
CA ASN A 184 -28.35 -16.04 12.80
C ASN A 184 -28.03 -15.31 11.48
N ILE A 185 -26.75 -15.28 11.10
CA ILE A 185 -26.27 -14.69 9.84
C ILE A 185 -26.03 -15.82 8.84
N GLU A 186 -26.65 -15.72 7.67
CA GLU A 186 -26.43 -16.63 6.55
C GLU A 186 -25.43 -16.05 5.53
N GLY A 187 -24.90 -16.89 4.65
CA GLY A 187 -24.04 -16.44 3.53
C GLY A 187 -22.54 -16.60 3.73
N VAL A 188 -22.07 -17.19 4.83
CA VAL A 188 -20.65 -17.58 4.97
C VAL A 188 -20.36 -18.74 4.03
N THR A 189 -19.58 -18.48 2.99
CA THR A 189 -19.12 -19.49 2.02
C THR A 189 -17.60 -19.51 1.96
N TRP A 190 -17.02 -20.63 1.52
CA TRP A 190 -15.56 -20.73 1.31
C TRP A 190 -15.01 -19.61 0.42
N SER A 191 -15.71 -19.32 -0.69
CA SER A 191 -15.31 -18.26 -1.62
C SER A 191 -15.34 -16.87 -0.97
N LEU A 192 -16.34 -16.61 -0.12
CA LEU A 192 -16.42 -15.35 0.62
C LEU A 192 -15.30 -15.26 1.68
N THR A 193 -15.02 -16.35 2.39
CA THR A 193 -13.91 -16.42 3.35
C THR A 193 -12.57 -16.09 2.68
N GLN A 194 -12.30 -16.69 1.52
CA GLN A 194 -11.11 -16.37 0.74
C GLN A 194 -11.11 -14.91 0.26
N GLY A 195 -12.25 -14.42 -0.24
CA GLY A 195 -12.43 -13.04 -0.71
C GLY A 195 -12.09 -12.00 0.35
N VAL A 196 -12.66 -12.16 1.55
CA VAL A 196 -12.48 -11.24 2.68
C VAL A 196 -11.04 -11.31 3.20
N VAL A 197 -10.54 -12.51 3.50
CA VAL A 197 -9.20 -12.70 4.12
C VAL A 197 -8.07 -12.22 3.21
N LYS A 198 -8.18 -12.47 1.91
CA LYS A 198 -7.17 -12.02 0.93
C LYS A 198 -7.42 -10.59 0.42
N ASN A 199 -8.48 -9.91 0.87
CA ASN A 199 -8.96 -8.65 0.31
C ASN A 199 -8.98 -8.70 -1.24
N ILE A 200 -9.56 -9.77 -1.81
CA ILE A 200 -9.50 -10.03 -3.25
C ILE A 200 -10.23 -8.92 -4.00
N ILE A 201 -9.45 -8.09 -4.69
CA ILE A 201 -9.97 -7.13 -5.67
C ILE A 201 -10.40 -7.94 -6.91
N PRO A 202 -11.69 -7.94 -7.30
CA PRO A 202 -12.13 -8.59 -8.53
C PRO A 202 -11.32 -8.05 -9.71
N ALA A 203 -10.84 -8.92 -10.59
CA ALA A 203 -9.99 -8.49 -11.70
C ALA A 203 -10.33 -9.28 -12.98
N ILE A 204 -10.52 -8.54 -14.07
CA ILE A 204 -10.96 -9.07 -15.36
C ILE A 204 -9.96 -8.63 -16.43
N ALA A 205 -9.66 -9.53 -17.37
CA ALA A 205 -8.70 -9.27 -18.44
C ALA A 205 -9.07 -8.06 -19.32
N SER A 206 -10.36 -7.81 -19.55
CA SER A 206 -10.84 -6.70 -20.38
C SER A 206 -10.49 -5.33 -19.80
N THR A 207 -10.79 -5.09 -18.51
CA THR A 207 -10.47 -3.82 -17.84
C THR A 207 -8.96 -3.57 -17.85
N ASN A 208 -8.15 -4.61 -17.55
CA ASN A 208 -6.69 -4.52 -17.59
C ASN A 208 -6.18 -4.21 -19.00
N ALA A 209 -6.78 -4.82 -20.03
CA ALA A 209 -6.40 -4.55 -21.42
C ALA A 209 -6.71 -3.10 -21.83
N ILE A 210 -7.86 -2.55 -21.44
CA ILE A 210 -8.22 -1.17 -21.79
C ILE A 210 -7.28 -0.18 -21.09
N ILE A 211 -7.05 -0.32 -19.78
CA ILE A 211 -6.16 0.58 -19.05
C ILE A 211 -4.71 0.44 -19.54
N ALA A 212 -4.21 -0.79 -19.73
CA ALA A 212 -2.87 -0.99 -20.25
C ALA A 212 -2.69 -0.41 -21.66
N ALA A 213 -3.71 -0.53 -22.53
CA ALA A 213 -3.69 0.09 -23.86
C ALA A 213 -3.61 1.61 -23.78
N SER A 214 -4.40 2.24 -22.91
CA SER A 214 -4.31 3.68 -22.65
C SER A 214 -2.92 4.09 -22.16
N CYS A 215 -2.36 3.39 -21.18
CA CYS A 215 -1.02 3.68 -20.66
C CYS A 215 0.06 3.54 -21.74
N CYS A 216 0.02 2.47 -22.54
CA CYS A 216 0.97 2.28 -23.64
C CYS A 216 0.84 3.35 -24.73
N ASN A 217 -0.38 3.81 -25.01
CA ASN A 217 -0.62 4.89 -25.97
C ASN A 217 -0.03 6.21 -25.48
N GLU A 218 -0.21 6.57 -24.20
CA GLU A 218 0.41 7.76 -23.63
C GLU A 218 1.94 7.66 -23.59
N ALA A 219 2.49 6.49 -23.26
CA ALA A 219 3.95 6.27 -23.32
C ALA A 219 4.50 6.49 -24.73
N PHE A 220 3.79 6.00 -25.74
CA PHE A 220 4.16 6.21 -27.14
C PHE A 220 4.12 7.68 -27.54
N LYS A 221 3.07 8.41 -27.17
CA LYS A 221 2.96 9.86 -27.43
C LYS A 221 4.08 10.64 -26.77
N ILE A 222 4.39 10.37 -25.51
CA ILE A 222 5.48 11.02 -24.78
C ILE A 222 6.84 10.72 -25.44
N ALA A 223 7.10 9.45 -25.77
CA ALA A 223 8.38 9.05 -26.35
C ALA A 223 8.62 9.59 -27.77
N THR A 224 7.56 9.77 -28.56
CA THR A 224 7.67 10.15 -29.98
C THR A 224 7.26 11.58 -30.27
N SER A 225 6.59 12.25 -29.33
CA SER A 225 5.93 13.54 -29.54
C SER A 225 4.97 13.53 -30.75
N SER A 226 4.40 12.36 -31.08
CA SER A 226 3.54 12.21 -32.27
C SER A 226 2.18 12.90 -32.13
N ALA A 227 1.72 13.11 -30.89
CA ALA A 227 0.47 13.79 -30.56
C ALA A 227 0.54 14.37 -29.15
N ALA A 228 -0.41 15.23 -28.81
CA ALA A 228 -0.60 15.70 -27.44
C ALA A 228 -0.93 14.53 -26.50
N TYR A 229 -0.25 14.47 -25.36
CA TYR A 229 -0.52 13.51 -24.30
C TYR A 229 -1.72 13.95 -23.45
N LEU A 230 -2.29 13.00 -22.73
CA LEU A 230 -3.43 13.17 -21.83
C LEU A 230 -3.14 14.20 -20.72
N ASN A 231 -4.11 15.06 -20.44
CA ASN A 231 -4.07 15.95 -19.28
C ASN A 231 -4.46 15.17 -18.01
N ASN A 232 -3.44 14.53 -17.41
CA ASN A 232 -3.37 14.06 -16.01
C ASN A 232 -4.17 12.79 -15.70
N TYR A 233 -5.45 12.71 -16.10
CA TYR A 233 -6.32 11.66 -15.57
C TYR A 233 -7.38 11.16 -16.53
N PHE A 234 -7.50 9.83 -16.57
CA PHE A 234 -8.47 9.09 -17.35
C PHE A 234 -9.17 8.06 -16.46
N MET A 235 -10.50 8.07 -16.46
CA MET A 235 -11.33 7.14 -15.73
C MET A 235 -12.16 6.29 -16.70
N LEU A 236 -12.22 4.99 -16.42
CA LEU A 236 -13.11 4.04 -17.10
C LEU A 236 -14.08 3.42 -16.10
N ILE A 237 -15.36 3.38 -16.47
CA ILE A 237 -16.44 2.70 -15.75
C ILE A 237 -17.18 1.80 -16.74
N GLY A 238 -17.17 0.50 -16.48
CA GLY A 238 -17.77 -0.54 -17.32
C GLY A 238 -18.94 -1.27 -16.66
N THR A 239 -19.59 -0.68 -15.65
CA THR A 239 -20.71 -1.33 -14.94
C THR A 239 -22.02 -1.30 -15.72
N GLU A 240 -22.32 -0.18 -16.36
CA GLU A 240 -23.50 0.01 -17.22
C GLU A 240 -23.04 0.64 -18.54
N GLY A 241 -22.79 -0.20 -19.55
CA GLY A 241 -22.16 0.24 -20.80
C GLY A 241 -20.66 0.54 -20.65
N VAL A 242 -20.11 1.29 -21.60
CA VAL A 242 -18.70 1.73 -21.58
C VAL A 242 -18.69 3.25 -21.42
N TYR A 243 -18.33 3.71 -20.23
CA TYR A 243 -18.21 5.13 -19.92
C TYR A 243 -16.76 5.47 -19.62
N SER A 244 -16.26 6.52 -20.27
CA SER A 244 -14.94 7.06 -19.99
C SER A 244 -15.02 8.56 -19.76
N TYR A 245 -14.29 9.05 -18.77
CA TYR A 245 -14.21 10.47 -18.43
C TYR A 245 -12.76 10.89 -18.27
N THR A 246 -12.41 12.03 -18.85
CA THR A 246 -11.08 12.63 -18.76
C THR A 246 -11.22 13.99 -18.10
N PHE A 247 -10.38 14.26 -17.12
CA PHE A 247 -10.35 15.55 -16.44
C PHE A 247 -8.97 15.83 -15.87
N GLU A 248 -8.68 17.11 -15.72
CA GLU A 248 -7.43 17.59 -15.17
C GLU A 248 -7.50 17.63 -13.64
N HIS A 249 -6.54 16.99 -12.97
CA HIS A 249 -6.35 17.17 -11.54
C HIS A 249 -5.39 18.34 -11.29
N GLU A 250 -5.82 19.30 -10.48
CA GLU A 250 -4.96 20.41 -10.08
C GLU A 250 -3.86 19.94 -9.12
N LYS A 251 -2.66 20.52 -9.28
CA LYS A 251 -1.57 20.30 -8.35
C LYS A 251 -1.91 21.00 -7.03
N ARG A 252 -1.78 20.26 -5.94
CA ARG A 252 -1.90 20.80 -4.58
C ARG A 252 -0.62 21.51 -4.16
N ASP A 253 -0.73 22.78 -3.78
CA ASP A 253 0.39 23.56 -3.25
C ASP A 253 0.83 23.03 -1.87
N ASP A 254 -0.09 22.47 -1.09
CA ASP A 254 0.18 21.86 0.22
C ASP A 254 0.59 20.37 0.13
N CYS A 255 0.99 19.90 -1.06
CA CYS A 255 1.37 18.50 -1.23
C CYS A 255 2.67 18.17 -0.48
N PRO A 256 2.70 17.15 0.39
CA PRO A 256 3.91 16.77 1.14
C PRO A 256 5.02 16.18 0.26
N VAL A 257 4.75 15.93 -1.03
CA VAL A 257 5.70 15.32 -1.97
C VAL A 257 6.20 16.34 -3.01
N CYS A 258 5.29 17.11 -3.62
CA CYS A 258 5.63 18.02 -4.72
C CYS A 258 5.22 19.49 -4.47
N GLY A 259 4.68 19.80 -3.29
CA GLY A 259 4.05 21.10 -2.96
C GLY A 259 5.00 22.18 -2.45
N GLY A 260 6.20 21.84 -1.95
CA GLY A 260 7.17 22.83 -1.47
C GLY A 260 8.02 22.30 -0.32
N GLU A 261 8.91 23.15 0.21
CA GLU A 261 9.94 22.77 1.19
C GLU A 261 9.38 22.42 2.58
N ALA A 262 8.23 22.98 2.99
CA ALA A 262 7.64 22.73 4.32
C ALA A 262 6.10 22.79 4.33
N LEU A 263 5.47 21.89 5.09
CA LEU A 263 4.04 21.85 5.35
C LEU A 263 3.69 22.54 6.67
N ASP A 264 2.86 23.58 6.62
CA ASP A 264 2.39 24.27 7.83
C ASP A 264 1.37 23.42 8.60
N MET A 265 1.60 23.20 9.89
CA MET A 265 0.67 22.50 10.79
C MET A 265 0.40 23.33 12.03
N SER A 266 -0.89 23.59 12.28
CA SER A 266 -1.35 24.29 13.47
C SER A 266 -1.62 23.28 14.59
N VAL A 267 -0.96 23.44 15.74
CA VAL A 267 -1.13 22.55 16.90
C VAL A 267 -1.26 23.35 18.20
N PRO A 268 -2.06 22.89 19.18
CA PRO A 268 -2.05 23.48 20.52
C PRO A 268 -0.67 23.39 21.20
N PRO A 269 -0.27 24.35 22.05
CA PRO A 269 0.99 24.32 22.79
C PRO A 269 1.17 23.11 23.70
N GLU A 270 0.08 22.52 24.17
CA GLU A 270 0.06 21.37 25.08
C GLU A 270 0.24 20.02 24.35
N THR A 271 0.30 20.04 23.01
CA THR A 271 0.37 18.82 22.19
C THR A 271 1.65 18.05 22.50
N THR A 272 1.52 16.76 22.80
CA THR A 272 2.68 15.88 23.01
C THR A 272 3.27 15.38 21.70
N VAL A 273 4.50 14.88 21.73
CA VAL A 273 5.13 14.26 20.55
C VAL A 273 4.32 13.03 20.08
N GLU A 274 3.73 12.27 21.00
CA GLU A 274 2.83 11.16 20.66
C GLU A 274 1.58 11.63 19.90
N GLN A 275 0.92 12.69 20.37
CA GLN A 275 -0.26 13.26 19.70
C GLN A 275 0.09 13.79 18.30
N LEU A 276 1.27 14.39 18.11
CA LEU A 276 1.73 14.78 16.78
C LEU A 276 1.89 13.58 15.84
N ILE A 277 2.40 12.45 16.34
CA ILE A 277 2.52 11.21 15.56
C ILE A 277 1.15 10.66 15.19
N GLU A 278 0.19 10.69 16.12
CA GLU A 278 -1.20 10.29 15.85
C GLU A 278 -1.82 11.18 14.77
N MET A 279 -1.67 12.51 14.89
CA MET A 279 -2.15 13.46 13.88
C MET A 279 -1.55 13.19 12.50
N LEU A 280 -0.25 12.88 12.40
CA LEU A 280 0.40 12.54 11.13
C LEU A 280 -0.07 11.19 10.55
N THR A 281 -0.46 10.27 11.42
CA THR A 281 -0.97 8.95 11.03
C THR A 281 -2.42 9.05 10.54
N GLU A 282 -3.25 9.86 11.20
CA GLU A 282 -4.66 10.04 10.90
C GLU A 282 -4.94 11.03 9.76
N ASN A 283 -4.05 12.02 9.56
CA ASN A 283 -4.23 13.03 8.53
C ASN A 283 -4.28 12.37 7.14
N GLN A 284 -5.45 12.44 6.50
CA GLN A 284 -5.73 11.82 5.20
C GLN A 284 -4.79 12.32 4.09
N GLY A 285 -4.22 13.52 4.23
CA GLY A 285 -3.26 14.07 3.28
C GLY A 285 -1.87 13.44 3.33
N ILE A 286 -1.46 12.86 4.47
CA ILE A 286 -0.09 12.42 4.71
C ILE A 286 -0.02 10.90 5.00
N GLN A 287 -0.88 10.38 5.89
CA GLN A 287 -1.05 8.96 6.23
C GLN A 287 0.28 8.18 6.29
N ILE A 288 1.20 8.64 7.14
CA ILE A 288 2.52 8.02 7.30
C ILE A 288 2.42 6.90 8.32
N LYS A 289 2.88 5.70 7.96
CA LYS A 289 2.97 4.60 8.92
C LYS A 289 4.32 4.65 9.62
N LYS A 290 4.30 4.74 10.95
CA LYS A 290 5.50 4.75 11.80
C LYS A 290 6.51 5.86 11.42
N PRO A 291 6.13 7.14 11.54
CA PRO A 291 7.05 8.24 11.31
C PRO A 291 8.15 8.28 12.37
N SER A 292 9.34 8.72 11.96
CA SER A 292 10.43 9.16 12.81
C SER A 292 10.54 10.68 12.70
N LEU A 293 10.65 11.35 13.85
CA LEU A 293 10.60 12.79 13.99
C LEU A 293 11.94 13.32 14.52
N SER A 294 12.49 14.31 13.85
CA SER A 294 13.74 14.97 14.25
C SER A 294 13.69 16.46 13.92
N THR A 295 14.24 17.29 14.79
CA THR A 295 14.58 18.68 14.48
C THR A 295 16.06 18.76 14.07
N PRO A 296 16.54 19.89 13.53
CA PRO A 296 17.96 20.06 13.21
C PRO A 296 18.91 19.87 14.39
N THR A 297 18.41 20.03 15.62
CA THR A 297 19.21 19.99 16.86
C THR A 297 18.90 18.79 17.75
N VAL A 298 17.68 18.25 17.71
CA VAL A 298 17.20 17.23 18.65
C VAL A 298 16.42 16.12 17.92
N GLN A 299 16.71 14.87 18.25
CA GLN A 299 15.93 13.72 17.80
C GLN A 299 14.72 13.55 18.72
N LEU A 300 13.51 13.84 18.21
CA LEU A 300 12.27 13.76 18.99
C LEU A 300 11.93 12.29 19.27
N TYR A 301 11.77 11.50 18.19
CA TYR A 301 11.42 10.10 18.28
C TYR A 301 11.89 9.34 17.03
N LEU A 302 12.65 8.26 17.21
CA LEU A 302 13.16 7.43 16.12
C LEU A 302 12.63 6.00 16.23
N GLN A 303 12.06 5.48 15.13
CA GLN A 303 11.53 4.11 15.10
C GLN A 303 12.62 3.04 14.94
N ALA A 304 13.76 3.43 14.36
CA ALA A 304 14.90 2.54 14.12
C ALA A 304 16.21 3.34 14.17
N PRO A 305 17.32 2.74 14.63
CA PRO A 305 17.49 1.41 15.21
C PRO A 305 16.88 1.25 16.63
N PRO A 306 16.66 0.02 17.14
CA PRO A 306 16.00 -0.22 18.43
C PRO A 306 16.66 0.46 19.64
N GLN A 307 17.98 0.69 19.59
CA GLN A 307 18.67 1.41 20.65
C GLN A 307 18.23 2.89 20.74
N LEU A 308 18.03 3.54 19.59
CA LEU A 308 17.58 4.93 19.53
C LEU A 308 16.08 5.04 19.82
N GLU A 309 15.30 4.03 19.46
CA GLU A 309 13.88 3.94 19.86
C GLU A 309 13.74 3.95 21.37
N GLN A 310 14.49 3.09 22.07
CA GLN A 310 14.45 3.04 23.54
C GLN A 310 14.94 4.35 24.19
N ALA A 311 15.95 5.00 23.59
CA ALA A 311 16.49 6.25 24.09
C ALA A 311 15.54 7.45 23.89
N THR A 312 14.79 7.47 22.78
CA THR A 312 13.88 8.58 22.43
C THR A 312 12.44 8.35 22.87
N ARG A 313 12.07 7.12 23.24
CA ARG A 313 10.75 6.78 23.78
C ARG A 313 10.27 7.66 24.94
N PRO A 314 11.12 8.09 25.90
CA PRO A 314 10.67 9.00 26.98
C PRO A 314 10.24 10.38 26.48
N ASN A 315 10.58 10.78 25.25
CA ASN A 315 10.17 12.06 24.69
C ASN A 315 8.73 12.05 24.15
N LEU A 316 8.11 10.88 24.00
CA LEU A 316 6.73 10.76 23.50
C LEU A 316 5.70 11.47 24.40
N GLU A 317 5.90 11.38 25.71
CA GLU A 317 5.01 11.96 26.73
C GLU A 317 5.26 13.45 26.96
N LYS A 318 6.38 13.99 26.46
CA LYS A 318 6.75 15.40 26.64
C LYS A 318 6.03 16.30 25.65
N GLN A 319 5.88 17.57 26.02
CA GLN A 319 5.24 18.56 25.18
C GLN A 319 6.14 18.95 24.00
N LEU A 320 5.54 19.15 22.83
CA LEU A 320 6.27 19.55 21.63
C LEU A 320 6.96 20.91 21.80
N SER A 321 6.35 21.81 22.59
CA SER A 321 6.86 23.15 22.91
C SER A 321 8.19 23.15 23.66
N GLU A 322 8.58 22.05 24.31
CA GLU A 322 9.89 21.90 24.94
C GLU A 322 11.03 21.74 23.91
N PHE A 323 10.70 21.30 22.70
CA PHE A 323 11.68 20.95 21.67
C PHE A 323 11.63 21.84 20.43
N VAL A 324 10.46 22.40 20.12
CA VAL A 324 10.20 23.16 18.90
C VAL A 324 9.62 24.51 19.31
N SER A 325 10.26 25.60 18.89
CA SER A 325 9.72 26.95 19.06
C SER A 325 8.59 27.21 18.05
N ASP A 326 7.78 28.24 18.28
CA ASP A 326 6.79 28.66 17.30
C ASP A 326 7.44 28.99 15.93
N GLY A 327 6.87 28.45 14.86
CA GLY A 327 7.44 28.50 13.51
C GLY A 327 8.63 27.55 13.28
N GLY A 328 8.98 26.70 14.25
CA GLY A 328 10.06 25.74 14.13
C GLY A 328 9.77 24.61 13.16
N GLU A 329 10.83 24.04 12.58
CA GLU A 329 10.74 22.97 11.58
C GLU A 329 11.05 21.60 12.18
N VAL A 330 10.18 20.63 11.88
CA VAL A 330 10.32 19.22 12.25
C VAL A 330 10.44 18.40 10.97
N THR A 331 11.55 17.69 10.83
CA THR A 331 11.76 16.74 9.76
C THR A 331 11.14 15.41 10.11
N VAL A 332 10.29 14.90 9.23
CA VAL A 332 9.62 13.61 9.34
C VAL A 332 10.18 12.66 8.30
N THR A 333 10.67 11.51 8.75
CA THR A 333 11.16 10.43 7.90
C THR A 333 10.39 9.15 8.16
N ALA A 334 10.16 8.33 7.14
CA ALA A 334 9.45 7.06 7.30
C ALA A 334 9.89 6.04 6.27
N SER A 335 9.77 4.75 6.60
CA SER A 335 10.06 3.69 5.60
C SER A 335 9.10 3.70 4.41
N THR A 336 7.91 4.28 4.57
CA THR A 336 6.90 4.39 3.51
C THR A 336 7.11 5.58 2.60
N LEU A 337 7.98 6.52 2.98
CA LEU A 337 8.27 7.73 2.22
C LEU A 337 9.77 7.80 1.95
N PRO A 338 10.22 7.75 0.69
CA PRO A 338 11.63 7.91 0.36
C PRO A 338 12.14 9.35 0.58
N LEU A 339 11.24 10.28 0.94
CA LEU A 339 11.53 11.69 1.20
C LEU A 339 11.38 12.06 2.67
N SER A 340 12.16 13.04 3.10
CA SER A 340 11.99 13.73 4.36
C SER A 340 10.97 14.85 4.20
N LEU A 341 9.87 14.78 4.93
CA LEU A 341 8.87 15.84 4.96
C LEU A 341 9.23 16.86 6.04
N SER A 342 9.39 18.13 5.68
CA SER A 342 9.54 19.19 6.68
C SER A 342 8.17 19.71 7.08
N LEU A 343 7.90 19.76 8.38
CA LEU A 343 6.70 20.33 8.97
C LEU A 343 7.06 21.63 9.67
N ARG A 344 6.37 22.72 9.36
CA ARG A 344 6.48 23.96 10.11
C ARG A 344 5.36 24.01 11.14
N ILE A 345 5.75 23.98 12.41
CA ILE A 345 4.82 23.96 13.54
C ILE A 345 4.43 25.39 13.89
N LYS A 346 3.13 25.69 13.87
CA LYS A 346 2.56 26.95 14.35
C LYS A 346 1.70 26.67 15.57
N TYR A 347 2.03 27.28 16.70
CA TYR A 347 1.24 27.15 17.92
C TYR A 347 0.04 28.09 17.85
N ALA A 348 -1.17 27.55 18.01
CA ALA A 348 -2.43 28.30 17.94
C ALA A 348 -3.20 28.31 19.26
#